data_AF-A0A7L5AE18-F1
#
_entry.id   AF-A0A7L5AE18-F1
#
_cell.length_a   1.000
_cell.length_b   1.000
_cell.length_c   1.000
_cell.angle_alpha   90.00
_cell.angle_beta   90.00
_cell.angle_gamma   90.00
#
_symmetry.space_group_name_H-M   'P 1'
#
loop_
_entity.id
_entity.type
_entity.pdbx_description
1 polymer ?
#
loop_
_entity_poly.entity_id
_entity_poly.type
_entity_poly.pdbx_seq_one_letter_code
_entity_poly.pdbx_strand_id
1 'polypeptide(L)'
;MLDIVRYKISLLPALLLLTLTGCTRSGGLPAVEARAAAQAEQARQMNELREDIDHIPPPSKTRYMAVKSLEQWENPYLTVQGDMVTLHVVMADANKSDMGQGGLLRPLGARRQDLNVRMDDLPAALNAVPQTAWPYGRVIAIEEAHQTPAGARPQVRRNMEVAIKTLSDLGVVVYEWQEGGIGGLR
;
A
#
# COMPACT_ATOMS: atom_id res chain seq x y z
N MET A 1 44.14 57.98 -27.59
CA MET A 1 45.14 57.02 -27.11
C MET A 1 44.93 55.74 -27.89
N LEU A 2 45.71 55.57 -28.95
CA LEU A 2 45.77 54.33 -29.74
C LEU A 2 46.33 53.22 -28.84
N ASP A 3 45.83 52.00 -28.98
CA ASP A 3 46.73 50.86 -29.18
C ASP A 3 46.02 49.77 -30.00
N ILE A 4 46.59 49.58 -31.19
CA ILE A 4 46.44 48.47 -32.13
C ILE A 4 47.44 47.38 -31.67
N VAL A 5 47.41 46.18 -32.28
CA VAL A 5 48.52 45.16 -32.31
C VAL A 5 48.38 44.07 -31.22
N ARG A 6 48.39 42.74 -31.44
CA ARG A 6 48.63 41.88 -32.61
C ARG A 6 48.03 40.48 -32.42
N TYR A 7 47.53 39.99 -33.54
CA TYR A 7 47.31 38.62 -34.00
C TYR A 7 48.40 37.60 -33.59
N LYS A 8 48.01 36.38 -33.18
CA LYS A 8 48.65 35.12 -33.61
C LYS A 8 47.63 33.97 -33.67
N ILE A 9 47.14 33.74 -34.88
CA ILE A 9 46.65 32.44 -35.35
C ILE A 9 47.80 31.43 -35.31
N SER A 10 47.54 30.22 -34.79
CA SER A 10 48.35 29.05 -35.11
C SER A 10 47.43 27.87 -35.44
N LEU A 11 47.50 27.44 -36.71
CA LEU A 11 46.88 26.24 -37.26
C LEU A 11 47.71 24.98 -36.92
N LEU A 12 47.00 23.89 -36.56
CA LEU A 12 47.21 22.44 -36.86
C LEU A 12 48.54 21.72 -36.45
N PRO A 13 48.59 20.36 -36.35
CA PRO A 13 47.68 19.37 -36.93
C PRO A 13 47.20 18.17 -36.05
N ALA A 14 46.18 17.51 -36.61
CA ALA A 14 45.71 16.13 -36.48
C ALA A 14 46.47 15.13 -35.59
N LEU A 15 45.72 14.40 -34.75
CA LEU A 15 45.85 12.95 -34.70
C LEU A 15 44.47 12.29 -34.58
N LEU A 16 44.07 11.72 -35.70
CA LEU A 16 42.94 10.81 -35.87
C LEU A 16 43.34 9.47 -35.23
N LEU A 17 42.66 9.04 -34.17
CA LEU A 17 42.62 7.63 -33.77
C LEU A 17 41.15 7.22 -33.65
N LEU A 18 40.63 6.72 -34.78
CA LEU A 18 39.52 5.79 -34.77
C LEU A 18 39.95 4.57 -33.96
N THR A 19 39.41 4.41 -32.76
CA THR A 19 39.22 3.07 -32.19
C THR A 19 37.76 2.71 -32.34
N LEU A 20 37.52 1.77 -33.25
CA LEU A 20 36.29 0.99 -33.34
C LEU A 20 36.11 0.25 -32.01
N THR A 21 35.42 0.85 -31.04
CA THR A 21 34.85 0.08 -29.93
C THR A 21 33.62 -0.63 -30.47
N GLY A 22 33.83 -1.90 -30.82
CA GLY A 22 32.78 -2.80 -31.25
C GLY A 22 31.63 -2.83 -30.24
N CYS A 23 30.42 -3.01 -30.77
CA CYS A 23 29.22 -3.30 -29.99
C CYS A 23 29.39 -4.67 -29.31
N THR A 24 30.05 -4.70 -28.14
CA THR A 24 29.98 -5.84 -27.25
C THR A 24 28.60 -5.81 -26.58
N ARG A 25 27.80 -6.82 -26.89
CA ARG A 25 26.52 -7.10 -26.24
C ARG A 25 26.78 -7.54 -24.79
N SER A 26 27.17 -6.61 -23.92
CA SER A 26 27.30 -6.80 -22.48
C SER A 26 25.95 -6.56 -21.81
N GLY A 27 24.93 -7.37 -22.16
CA GLY A 27 23.52 -7.04 -21.88
C GLY A 27 22.82 -7.86 -20.78
N GLY A 28 23.51 -8.75 -20.05
CA GLY A 28 22.87 -9.71 -19.14
C GLY A 28 23.10 -9.46 -17.64
N LEU A 29 24.36 -9.34 -17.24
CA LEU A 29 24.77 -9.22 -15.83
C LEU A 29 24.26 -7.94 -15.12
N PRO A 30 24.39 -6.72 -15.70
CA PRO A 30 23.94 -5.51 -15.00
C PRO A 30 22.42 -5.47 -14.80
N ALA A 31 21.64 -6.15 -15.65
CA ALA A 31 20.18 -6.21 -15.50
C ALA A 31 19.74 -7.17 -14.38
N VAL A 32 20.45 -8.27 -14.17
CA VAL A 32 20.16 -9.22 -13.07
C VAL A 32 20.57 -8.61 -11.73
N GLU A 33 21.74 -7.99 -11.66
CA GLU A 33 22.20 -7.28 -10.46
C GLU A 33 21.28 -6.11 -10.09
N ALA A 34 20.84 -5.32 -11.08
CA ALA A 34 19.87 -4.24 -10.85
C ALA A 34 18.52 -4.75 -10.32
N ARG A 35 18.01 -5.87 -10.85
CA ARG A 35 16.77 -6.49 -10.34
C ARG A 35 16.93 -7.01 -8.91
N ALA A 36 18.05 -7.65 -8.61
CA ALA A 36 18.35 -8.14 -7.26
C ALA A 36 18.47 -6.98 -6.25
N ALA A 37 19.13 -5.88 -6.64
CA ALA A 37 19.23 -4.68 -5.82
C ALA A 37 17.85 -4.05 -5.56
N ALA A 38 17.00 -3.94 -6.59
CA ALA A 38 15.64 -3.41 -6.44
C ALA A 38 14.77 -4.29 -5.52
N GLN A 39 14.87 -5.63 -5.63
CA GLN A 39 14.15 -6.55 -4.75
C GLN A 39 14.64 -6.46 -3.30
N ALA A 40 15.96 -6.33 -3.09
CA ALA A 40 16.53 -6.17 -1.76
C ALA A 40 16.06 -4.86 -1.11
N GLU A 41 15.97 -3.78 -1.89
CA GLU A 41 15.45 -2.50 -1.42
C GLU A 41 13.97 -2.58 -1.06
N GLN A 42 13.14 -3.19 -1.90
CA GLN A 42 11.72 -3.43 -1.59
C GLN A 42 11.53 -4.27 -0.33
N ALA A 43 12.37 -5.30 -0.13
CA ALA A 43 12.31 -6.13 1.06
C ALA A 43 12.69 -5.35 2.33
N ARG A 44 13.67 -4.43 2.25
CA ARG A 44 14.03 -3.54 3.37
C ARG A 44 12.87 -2.60 3.71
N GLN A 45 12.30 -1.94 2.71
CA GLN A 45 11.14 -1.06 2.89
C GLN A 45 9.95 -1.81 3.52
N MET A 46 9.67 -3.03 3.05
CA MET A 46 8.61 -3.85 3.64
C MET A 46 8.89 -4.22 5.11
N ASN A 47 10.15 -4.52 5.46
CA ASN A 47 10.51 -4.81 6.84
C ASN A 47 10.36 -3.59 7.75
N GLU A 48 10.76 -2.40 7.30
CA GLU A 48 10.57 -1.14 8.04
C GLU A 48 9.07 -0.89 8.30
N LEU A 49 8.24 -1.05 7.27
CA LEU A 49 6.78 -0.89 7.41
C LEU A 49 6.18 -1.93 8.38
N ARG A 50 6.72 -3.15 8.40
CA ARG A 50 6.31 -4.19 9.33
C ARG A 50 6.68 -3.85 10.77
N GLU A 51 7.89 -3.34 11.01
CA GLU A 51 8.35 -2.92 12.34
C GLU A 51 7.45 -1.82 12.92
N ASP A 52 7.04 -0.85 12.10
CA ASP A 52 6.11 0.21 12.52
C ASP A 52 4.73 -0.36 12.90
N ILE A 53 4.19 -1.26 12.08
CA ILE A 53 2.91 -1.94 12.35
C ILE A 53 2.99 -2.78 13.62
N ASP A 54 4.14 -3.35 13.95
CA ASP A 54 4.33 -4.18 15.14
C ASP A 54 4.13 -3.41 16.47
N HIS A 55 4.11 -2.07 16.44
CA HIS A 55 3.71 -1.25 17.59
C HIS A 55 2.22 -1.35 17.94
N ILE A 56 1.36 -1.74 17.00
CA ILE A 56 -0.06 -2.00 17.27
C ILE A 56 -0.17 -3.34 18.03
N PRO A 57 -0.96 -3.48 19.09
CA PRO A 57 -1.05 -4.74 19.84
C PRO A 57 -1.50 -5.95 18.98
N PRO A 58 -1.11 -7.18 19.34
CA PRO A 58 -1.62 -8.39 18.70
C PRO A 58 -3.16 -8.42 18.69
N PRO A 59 -3.78 -9.03 17.65
CA PRO A 59 -5.21 -9.01 17.51
C PRO A 59 -5.93 -9.83 18.59
N SER A 60 -7.04 -9.30 19.08
CA SER A 60 -7.90 -9.99 20.06
C SER A 60 -9.09 -10.63 19.38
N LYS A 61 -9.08 -11.96 19.26
CA LYS A 61 -10.17 -12.74 18.63
C LYS A 61 -11.53 -12.48 19.26
N THR A 62 -11.61 -12.39 20.58
CA THR A 62 -12.85 -12.10 21.30
C THR A 62 -13.44 -10.74 20.91
N ARG A 63 -12.60 -9.73 20.64
CA ARG A 63 -13.06 -8.40 20.26
C ARG A 63 -13.63 -8.39 18.84
N TYR A 64 -12.83 -8.76 17.84
CA TYR A 64 -13.28 -8.60 16.45
C TYR A 64 -14.35 -9.61 16.03
N MET A 65 -14.39 -10.82 16.61
CA MET A 65 -15.44 -11.81 16.31
C MET A 65 -16.80 -11.47 16.95
N ALA A 66 -16.83 -10.53 17.91
CA ALA A 66 -18.09 -10.05 18.49
C ALA A 66 -18.86 -9.12 17.53
N VAL A 67 -18.16 -8.47 16.59
CA VAL A 67 -18.75 -7.56 15.60
C VAL A 67 -19.53 -8.36 14.56
N LYS A 68 -20.77 -7.94 14.27
CA LYS A 68 -21.68 -8.68 13.37
C LYS A 68 -21.97 -7.99 12.05
N SER A 69 -21.49 -6.76 11.88
CA SER A 69 -21.68 -5.97 10.66
C SER A 69 -20.49 -5.04 10.41
N LEU A 70 -20.18 -4.74 9.14
CA LEU A 70 -19.10 -3.80 8.79
C LEU A 70 -19.41 -2.36 9.21
N GLU A 71 -20.69 -2.00 9.39
CA GLU A 71 -21.09 -0.70 9.93
C GLU A 71 -20.63 -0.51 11.38
N GLN A 72 -20.53 -1.62 12.13
CA GLN A 72 -20.05 -1.65 13.52
C GLN A 72 -18.54 -1.92 13.62
N TRP A 73 -17.87 -2.24 12.51
CA TRP A 73 -16.44 -2.50 12.49
C TRP A 73 -15.65 -1.19 12.63
N GLU A 74 -14.83 -1.12 13.68
CA GLU A 74 -14.04 0.08 14.02
C GLU A 74 -12.59 0.03 13.54
N ASN A 75 -11.99 -1.17 13.46
CA ASN A 75 -10.66 -1.33 12.89
C ASN A 75 -10.65 -0.90 11.42
N PRO A 76 -9.48 -0.68 10.80
CA PRO A 76 -9.43 -0.47 9.37
C PRO A 76 -9.94 -1.72 8.64
N TYR A 77 -10.62 -1.53 7.52
CA TYR A 77 -11.03 -2.63 6.64
C TYR A 77 -10.86 -2.24 5.18
N LEU A 78 -10.76 -3.26 4.33
CA LEU A 78 -10.47 -3.10 2.92
C LEU A 78 -11.63 -3.60 2.06
N THR A 79 -11.98 -2.81 1.04
CA THR A 79 -12.83 -3.26 -0.07
C THR A 79 -11.97 -3.30 -1.33
N VAL A 80 -11.81 -4.48 -1.94
CA VAL A 80 -10.97 -4.64 -3.13
C VAL A 80 -11.83 -4.46 -4.39
N GLN A 81 -11.40 -3.58 -5.29
CA GLN A 81 -12.10 -3.29 -6.54
C GLN A 81 -11.12 -3.04 -7.70
N GLY A 82 -11.13 -3.91 -8.70
CA GLY A 82 -10.18 -3.80 -9.82
C GLY A 82 -8.76 -3.69 -9.28
N ASP A 83 -7.96 -2.76 -9.79
CA ASP A 83 -6.56 -2.53 -9.37
C ASP A 83 -6.41 -1.55 -8.19
N MET A 84 -7.53 -1.19 -7.55
CA MET A 84 -7.58 -0.31 -6.40
C MET A 84 -8.10 -1.05 -5.18
N VAL A 85 -7.77 -0.53 -4.01
CA VAL A 85 -8.36 -0.93 -2.74
C VAL A 85 -8.90 0.31 -2.04
N THR A 86 -10.14 0.22 -1.56
CA THR A 86 -10.69 1.24 -0.67
C THR A 86 -10.33 0.84 0.75
N LEU A 87 -9.49 1.66 1.39
CA LEU A 87 -9.16 1.56 2.80
C LEU A 87 -10.14 2.43 3.60
N HIS A 88 -10.94 1.77 4.42
CA HIS A 88 -11.90 2.41 5.31
C HIS A 88 -11.30 2.59 6.70
N VAL A 89 -11.25 3.82 7.21
CA VAL A 89 -10.66 4.14 8.52
C VAL A 89 -11.66 4.92 9.36
N VAL A 90 -11.96 4.45 10.57
CA VAL A 90 -12.76 5.21 11.52
C VAL A 90 -11.86 6.16 12.31
N MET A 91 -12.10 7.46 12.18
CA MET A 91 -11.34 8.49 12.90
C MET A 91 -11.83 8.63 14.34
N ALA A 92 -10.93 8.98 15.26
CA ALA A 92 -11.30 9.25 16.65
C ALA A 92 -12.40 10.32 16.74
N ASP A 93 -13.30 10.17 17.72
CA ASP A 93 -14.34 11.15 17.94
C ASP A 93 -13.74 12.44 18.51
N ALA A 94 -13.96 13.56 17.83
CA ALA A 94 -13.47 14.87 18.26
C ALA A 94 -14.16 15.35 19.56
N ASN A 95 -15.36 14.84 19.85
CA ASN A 95 -16.11 15.20 21.05
C ASN A 95 -15.70 14.30 22.23
N LYS A 96 -15.07 14.91 23.22
CA LYS A 96 -14.54 14.25 24.43
C LYS A 96 -15.59 13.88 25.48
N SER A 97 -16.86 14.24 25.27
CA SER A 97 -17.94 13.87 26.20
C SER A 97 -18.52 12.50 25.86
N ASP A 98 -18.96 11.77 26.88
CA ASP A 98 -19.60 10.44 26.71
C ASP A 98 -21.05 10.55 26.23
N MET A 99 -21.64 11.76 26.22
CA MET A 99 -23.03 11.97 25.88
C MET A 99 -23.29 11.66 24.39
N GLY A 100 -24.16 10.68 24.14
CA GLY A 100 -24.63 10.32 22.80
C GLY A 100 -23.64 9.50 21.96
N GLN A 101 -22.53 9.03 22.54
CA GLN A 101 -21.56 8.18 21.85
C GLN A 101 -22.22 6.91 21.32
N GLY A 102 -22.01 6.59 20.03
CA GLY A 102 -22.60 5.41 19.38
C GLY A 102 -24.13 5.48 19.19
N GLY A 103 -24.76 6.58 19.56
CA GLY A 103 -26.20 6.82 19.34
C GLY A 103 -26.50 7.46 17.99
N LEU A 104 -27.79 7.76 17.75
CA LEU A 104 -28.28 8.38 16.51
C LEU A 104 -27.53 9.65 16.10
N LEU A 105 -27.10 10.45 17.08
CA LEU A 105 -26.44 11.73 16.84
C LEU A 105 -24.93 11.62 16.58
N ARG A 106 -24.32 10.47 16.93
CA ARG A 106 -22.87 10.23 16.78
C ARG A 106 -22.61 8.80 16.28
N PRO A 107 -23.10 8.44 15.07
CA PRO A 107 -22.91 7.11 14.51
C PRO A 107 -21.43 6.90 14.11
N LEU A 108 -20.96 5.65 14.21
CA LEU A 108 -19.59 5.27 13.83
C LEU A 108 -19.29 5.60 12.37
N GLY A 109 -20.23 5.29 11.46
CA GLY A 109 -20.08 5.52 10.02
C GLY A 109 -19.86 6.98 9.62
N ALA A 110 -20.34 7.96 10.40
CA ALA A 110 -20.12 9.38 10.09
C ALA A 110 -18.65 9.82 10.28
N ARG A 111 -17.86 9.04 11.03
CA ARG A 111 -16.43 9.27 11.25
C ARG A 111 -15.55 8.44 10.33
N ARG A 112 -16.14 7.64 9.45
CA ARG A 112 -15.42 6.80 8.50
C ARG A 112 -14.88 7.66 7.36
N GLN A 113 -13.62 7.44 7.03
CA GLN A 113 -12.96 8.01 5.86
C GLN A 113 -12.60 6.88 4.92
N ASP A 114 -12.88 7.09 3.63
CA ASP A 114 -12.62 6.13 2.57
C ASP A 114 -11.47 6.63 1.72
N LEU A 115 -10.39 5.86 1.68
CA LEU A 115 -9.17 6.18 0.94
C LEU A 115 -9.05 5.19 -0.21
N ASN A 116 -9.09 5.69 -1.45
CA ASN A 116 -8.82 4.86 -2.62
C ASN A 116 -7.31 4.80 -2.84
N VAL A 117 -6.72 3.63 -2.58
CA VAL A 117 -5.28 3.40 -2.62
C VAL A 117 -4.96 2.43 -3.75
N ARG A 118 -3.82 2.63 -4.41
CA ARG A 118 -3.31 1.63 -5.35
C ARG A 118 -2.79 0.42 -4.58
N MET A 119 -2.84 -0.75 -5.20
CA MET A 119 -2.41 -1.98 -4.53
C MET A 119 -0.98 -1.93 -3.99
N ASP A 120 -0.06 -1.34 -4.77
CA ASP A 120 1.35 -1.24 -4.42
C ASP A 120 1.61 -0.24 -3.26
N ASP A 121 0.70 0.73 -3.08
CA ASP A 121 0.80 1.77 -2.05
C ASP A 121 0.09 1.38 -0.75
N LEU A 122 -0.63 0.24 -0.73
CA LEU A 122 -1.37 -0.27 0.44
C LEU A 122 -0.49 -0.37 1.70
N PRO A 123 0.76 -0.88 1.66
CA PRO A 123 1.62 -0.96 2.84
C PRO A 123 1.87 0.41 3.49
N ALA A 124 2.20 1.41 2.69
CA ALA A 124 2.46 2.76 3.17
C ALA A 124 1.18 3.43 3.70
N ALA A 125 0.05 3.22 3.01
CA ALA A 125 -1.24 3.75 3.45
C ALA A 125 -1.67 3.17 4.81
N LEU A 126 -1.44 1.88 5.05
CA LEU A 126 -1.77 1.24 6.33
C LEU A 126 -0.89 1.73 7.48
N ASN A 127 0.40 1.96 7.23
CA ASN A 127 1.31 2.50 8.24
C ASN A 127 0.93 3.95 8.63
N ALA A 128 0.41 4.73 7.68
CA ALA A 128 -0.11 6.07 7.96
C ALA A 128 -1.39 6.08 8.82
N VAL A 129 -2.04 4.92 9.05
CA VAL A 129 -3.24 4.84 9.90
C VAL A 129 -2.85 5.01 11.37
N PRO A 130 -3.47 5.95 12.11
CA PRO A 130 -3.14 6.19 13.50
C PRO A 130 -3.45 4.96 14.37
N GLN A 131 -2.60 4.69 15.38
CA GLN A 131 -2.77 3.55 16.30
C GLN A 131 -4.14 3.52 17.00
N THR A 132 -4.76 4.69 17.21
CA THR A 132 -6.10 4.81 17.81
C THR A 132 -7.21 4.18 16.97
N ALA A 133 -6.97 3.95 15.67
CA ALA A 133 -7.92 3.29 14.79
C ALA A 133 -7.88 1.75 14.89
N TRP A 134 -7.10 1.17 15.81
CA TRP A 134 -6.91 -0.28 15.95
C TRP A 134 -7.42 -0.86 17.29
N PRO A 135 -8.69 -0.60 17.68
CA PRO A 135 -9.22 -1.09 18.97
C PRO A 135 -9.19 -2.62 19.12
N TYR A 136 -9.16 -3.38 18.02
CA TYR A 136 -9.13 -4.85 18.05
C TYR A 136 -7.72 -5.44 17.93
N GLY A 137 -6.68 -4.59 17.87
CA GLY A 137 -5.30 -4.97 17.56
C GLY A 137 -5.06 -5.11 16.06
N ARG A 138 -3.92 -5.70 15.66
CA ARG A 138 -3.49 -5.87 14.25
C ARG A 138 -4.35 -6.87 13.46
N VAL A 139 -5.60 -6.52 13.21
CA VAL A 139 -6.54 -7.27 12.38
C VAL A 139 -7.23 -6.33 11.41
N ILE A 140 -7.34 -6.74 10.14
CA ILE A 140 -8.06 -6.01 9.10
C ILE A 140 -9.12 -6.93 8.52
N ALA A 141 -10.36 -6.42 8.45
CA ALA A 141 -11.38 -7.09 7.67
C ALA A 141 -11.18 -6.79 6.19
N ILE A 142 -11.49 -7.75 5.32
CA ILE A 142 -11.38 -7.57 3.88
C ILE A 142 -12.60 -8.15 3.16
N GLU A 143 -13.10 -7.41 2.17
CA GLU A 143 -14.20 -7.85 1.32
C GLU A 143 -13.97 -7.51 -0.16
N GLU A 144 -14.62 -8.29 -1.03
CA GLU A 144 -14.74 -7.97 -2.46
C GLU A 144 -15.83 -6.92 -2.64
N ALA A 145 -15.58 -5.92 -3.51
CA ALA A 145 -16.59 -4.93 -3.84
C ALA A 145 -17.90 -5.57 -4.33
N HIS A 146 -19.00 -5.20 -3.68
CA HIS A 146 -20.34 -5.61 -4.11
C HIS A 146 -20.58 -5.13 -5.54
N GLN A 147 -21.26 -5.96 -6.34
CA GLN A 147 -21.61 -5.66 -7.75
C GLN A 147 -20.45 -5.71 -8.76
N THR A 148 -19.35 -6.40 -8.45
CA THR A 148 -18.29 -6.66 -9.43
C THR A 148 -18.84 -7.36 -10.70
N PRO A 149 -18.67 -6.76 -11.91
CA PRO A 149 -19.13 -7.34 -13.16
C PRO A 149 -18.52 -8.72 -13.41
N ALA A 150 -19.27 -9.63 -14.03
CA ALA A 150 -18.85 -11.03 -14.19
C ALA A 150 -17.47 -11.18 -14.85
N GLY A 151 -17.12 -10.32 -15.83
CA GLY A 151 -15.81 -10.33 -16.49
C GLY A 151 -14.65 -9.86 -15.62
N ALA A 152 -14.91 -9.05 -14.58
CA ALA A 152 -13.88 -8.49 -13.69
C ALA A 152 -13.62 -9.36 -12.45
N ARG A 153 -14.56 -10.24 -12.07
CA ARG A 153 -14.42 -11.11 -10.87
C ARG A 153 -13.11 -11.90 -10.81
N PRO A 154 -12.60 -12.51 -11.90
CA PRO A 154 -11.32 -13.22 -11.83
C PRO A 154 -10.14 -12.31 -11.48
N GLN A 155 -10.15 -11.06 -11.93
CA GLN A 155 -9.13 -10.07 -11.58
C GLN A 155 -9.27 -9.64 -10.13
N VAL A 156 -10.49 -9.33 -9.68
CA VAL A 156 -10.74 -8.94 -8.28
C VAL A 156 -10.33 -10.04 -7.32
N ARG A 157 -10.59 -11.31 -7.63
CA ARG A 157 -10.13 -12.44 -6.82
C ARG A 157 -8.61 -12.55 -6.73
N ARG A 158 -7.88 -12.34 -7.84
CA ARG A 158 -6.41 -12.31 -7.79
C ARG A 158 -5.90 -11.16 -6.94
N ASN A 159 -6.55 -10.00 -7.08
CA ASN A 159 -6.18 -8.82 -6.32
C ASN A 159 -6.50 -9.01 -4.84
N MET A 160 -7.58 -9.72 -4.51
CA MET A 160 -7.87 -10.17 -3.14
C MET A 160 -6.71 -10.99 -2.56
N GLU A 161 -6.25 -12.00 -3.29
CA GLU A 161 -5.12 -12.85 -2.88
C GLU A 161 -3.84 -12.02 -2.68
N VAL A 162 -3.58 -11.03 -3.54
CA VAL A 162 -2.46 -10.11 -3.39
C VAL A 162 -2.63 -9.25 -2.13
N ALA A 163 -3.83 -8.72 -1.83
CA ALA A 163 -4.06 -7.90 -0.63
C ALA A 163 -3.84 -8.71 0.63
N ILE A 164 -4.40 -9.93 0.66
CA ILE A 164 -4.23 -10.87 1.78
C ILE A 164 -2.75 -11.16 2.00
N LYS A 165 -2.00 -11.42 0.92
CA LYS A 165 -0.55 -11.65 1.00
C LYS A 165 0.17 -10.43 1.57
N THR A 166 -0.08 -9.23 1.03
CA THR A 166 0.54 -7.98 1.49
C THR A 166 0.26 -7.73 2.98
N LEU A 167 -0.99 -7.91 3.43
CA LEU A 167 -1.36 -7.78 4.84
C LEU A 167 -0.62 -8.80 5.72
N SER A 168 -0.52 -10.06 5.27
CA SER A 168 0.23 -11.09 5.98
C SER A 168 1.72 -10.78 6.07
N ASP A 169 2.32 -10.26 4.98
CA ASP A 169 3.73 -9.87 4.95
C ASP A 169 4.01 -8.74 5.95
N LEU A 170 3.06 -7.81 6.12
CA LEU A 170 3.08 -6.75 7.14
C LEU A 170 2.81 -7.24 8.57
N GLY A 171 2.48 -8.52 8.78
CA GLY A 171 2.17 -9.07 10.10
C GLY A 171 0.76 -8.71 10.61
N VAL A 172 -0.14 -8.31 9.72
CA VAL A 172 -1.55 -8.04 10.02
C VAL A 172 -2.37 -9.32 9.83
N VAL A 173 -3.22 -9.63 10.80
CA VAL A 173 -4.17 -10.74 10.66
C VAL A 173 -5.32 -10.33 9.75
N VAL A 174 -5.63 -11.17 8.78
CA VAL A 174 -6.73 -10.95 7.85
C VAL A 174 -7.99 -11.63 8.37
N TYR A 175 -9.10 -10.90 8.37
CA TYR A 175 -10.43 -11.44 8.57
C TYR A 175 -11.25 -11.26 7.29
N GLU A 176 -11.44 -12.34 6.53
CA GLU A 176 -12.27 -12.29 5.34
C GLU A 176 -13.73 -12.10 5.74
N TRP A 177 -14.30 -10.97 5.35
CA TRP A 177 -15.71 -10.67 5.55
C TRP A 177 -16.53 -11.30 4.42
N GLN A 178 -17.58 -12.02 4.80
CA GLN A 178 -18.55 -12.59 3.88
C GLN A 178 -19.91 -12.10 4.37
N GLU A 179 -20.63 -11.32 3.56
CA GLU A 179 -22.01 -10.95 3.88
C GLU A 179 -22.84 -12.23 4.06
N GLY A 180 -23.29 -12.48 5.30
CA GLY A 180 -23.97 -13.73 5.68
C GLY A 180 -23.02 -14.74 6.32
N GLY A 181 -22.74 -14.54 7.61
CA GLY A 181 -21.92 -15.44 8.40
C GLY A 181 -22.36 -16.90 8.31
N ILE A 182 -21.36 -17.79 8.21
CA ILE A 182 -21.49 -19.25 8.33
C ILE A 182 -22.36 -19.91 7.25
N GLY A 183 -21.71 -20.51 6.24
CA GLY A 183 -22.32 -21.63 5.50
C GLY A 183 -23.19 -21.30 4.29
N GLY A 184 -22.89 -20.22 3.55
CA GLY A 184 -23.42 -20.04 2.19
C GLY A 184 -22.69 -20.97 1.21
N LEU A 185 -23.24 -22.17 1.01
CA LEU A 185 -22.82 -23.14 -0.01
C LEU A 185 -22.56 -22.43 -1.35
N ARG A 186 -21.32 -22.51 -1.82
CA ARG A 186 -21.01 -22.49 -3.25
C ARG A 186 -21.43 -23.82 -3.88
#